data_AF-A0A2V9Z3E1-F1
#
_entry.id   AF-A0A2V9Z3E1-F1
#
_cell.length_a   1.000
_cell.length_b   1.000
_cell.length_c   1.000
_cell.angle_alpha   90.00
_cell.angle_beta   90.00
_cell.angle_gamma   90.00
#
_symmetry.space_group_name_H-M   'P 1'
#
loop_
_entity.id
_entity.type
_entity.pdbx_description
1 polymer ?
#
loop_
_entity_poly.entity_id
_entity_poly.type
_entity_poly.pdbx_seq_one_letter_code
_entity_poly.pdbx_strand_id
1 'polypeptide(L)'
;MALEGYKSNHNVVYSSKYHCVGTPKYRRAVLVGPSAKRCEQVLRQVTNKYRAEIMALEIMPDHVHVLVEVDPQLGIHRLVKHLKGVSSYTLRQEFRTKWYACFSSILDSEPLPENHDAIGIDVGLESFAVTSDAEIVDNPRWFRAAEKELRRKQRHVSRCTKRSSGWKRACRRVAK
;
A
#
# COMPACT_ATOMS: atom_id res chain seq x y z
N MET A 1 20.65 25.02 13.06
CA MET A 1 20.04 25.17 11.72
C MET A 1 18.93 24.15 11.62
N ALA A 2 17.67 24.57 11.49
CA ALA A 2 16.59 23.64 11.18
C ALA A 2 16.79 23.21 9.71
N LEU A 3 17.06 21.92 9.49
CA LEU A 3 17.10 21.35 8.15
C LEU A 3 15.69 21.46 7.56
N GLU A 4 15.51 22.34 6.58
CA GLU A 4 14.22 22.57 5.92
C GLU A 4 13.64 21.23 5.41
N GLY A 5 12.40 20.93 5.79
CA GLY A 5 11.70 19.72 5.34
C GLY A 5 11.93 18.45 6.17
N TYR A 6 12.79 18.48 7.20
CA TYR A 6 12.99 17.34 8.11
C TYR A 6 12.27 17.55 9.45
N LYS A 7 11.65 16.49 9.95
CA LYS A 7 11.08 16.43 11.30
C LYS A 7 12.12 15.95 12.29
N SER A 8 11.95 16.30 13.55
CA SER A 8 12.80 15.78 14.62
C SER A 8 11.97 15.35 15.82
N ASN A 9 12.43 14.29 16.47
CA ASN A 9 12.05 13.92 17.82
C ASN A 9 13.29 14.05 18.73
N HIS A 10 13.18 13.65 20.00
CA HIS A 10 14.29 13.74 20.96
C HIS A 10 15.58 13.01 20.52
N ASN A 11 15.47 11.99 19.67
CA ASN A 11 16.54 11.07 19.35
C ASN A 11 16.88 11.00 17.85
N VAL A 12 15.98 11.44 16.96
CA VAL A 12 16.04 11.19 15.52
C VAL A 12 15.55 12.41 14.74
N VAL A 13 16.31 12.82 13.74
CA VAL A 13 15.87 13.72 12.65
C VAL A 13 15.49 12.84 11.46
N TYR A 14 14.30 13.02 10.89
CA TYR A 14 13.76 12.15 9.86
C TYR A 14 12.92 12.88 8.81
N SER A 15 12.94 12.36 7.58
CA SER A 15 11.97 12.58 6.50
C SER A 15 11.55 11.17 6.08
N SER A 16 10.38 10.72 6.54
CA SER A 16 9.97 9.31 6.40
C SER A 16 8.56 9.24 5.84
N LYS A 17 8.48 9.50 4.54
CA LYS A 17 7.24 9.61 3.76
C LYS A 17 6.97 8.26 3.09
N TYR A 18 5.72 7.81 3.13
CA TYR A 18 5.30 6.52 2.59
C TYR A 18 4.05 6.70 1.75
N HIS A 19 4.06 6.12 0.54
CA HIS A 19 2.86 6.02 -0.28
C HIS A 19 2.14 4.70 -0.01
N CYS A 20 1.06 4.76 0.76
CA CYS A 20 0.25 3.62 1.13
C CYS A 20 -1.00 3.51 0.25
N VAL A 21 -1.12 2.41 -0.49
CA VAL A 21 -2.26 2.15 -1.38
C VAL A 21 -3.18 1.08 -0.80
N GLY A 22 -4.43 1.44 -0.50
CA GLY A 22 -5.48 0.62 0.09
C GLY A 22 -6.53 0.15 -0.90
N THR A 23 -6.70 -1.16 -1.13
CA THR A 23 -7.78 -1.68 -2.03
C THR A 23 -8.89 -2.41 -1.26
N PRO A 24 -10.19 -2.13 -1.51
CA PRO A 24 -11.28 -2.96 -1.01
C PRO A 24 -11.13 -4.42 -1.48
N LYS A 25 -11.66 -5.37 -0.70
CA LYS A 25 -11.65 -6.79 -1.04
C LYS A 25 -12.24 -6.99 -2.43
N TYR A 26 -11.47 -7.67 -3.29
CA TYR A 26 -11.82 -7.91 -4.69
C TYR A 26 -11.90 -6.65 -5.57
N ARG A 27 -11.28 -5.53 -5.14
CA ARG A 27 -11.27 -4.24 -5.87
C ARG A 27 -12.69 -3.82 -6.28
N ARG A 28 -13.64 -3.95 -5.34
CA ARG A 28 -15.02 -3.52 -5.57
C ARG A 28 -15.11 -2.01 -5.43
N ALA A 29 -15.85 -1.37 -6.33
CA ALA A 29 -16.14 0.06 -6.31
C ALA A 29 -17.15 0.40 -5.19
N VAL A 30 -16.69 0.42 -3.94
CA VAL A 30 -17.54 0.56 -2.74
C VAL A 30 -17.26 1.84 -1.94
N LEU A 31 -16.16 2.52 -2.26
CA LEU A 31 -15.77 3.79 -1.64
C LEU A 31 -16.40 4.93 -2.44
N VAL A 32 -17.72 5.07 -2.34
CA VAL A 32 -18.51 6.05 -3.09
C VAL A 32 -19.45 6.80 -2.15
N GLY A 33 -19.58 8.11 -2.35
CA GLY A 33 -20.50 8.95 -1.57
C GLY A 33 -20.20 8.90 -0.06
N PRO A 34 -21.17 8.52 0.80
CA PRO A 34 -20.99 8.52 2.26
C PRO A 34 -19.87 7.61 2.78
N SER A 35 -19.64 6.46 2.13
CA SER A 35 -18.62 5.51 2.58
C SER A 35 -17.20 6.03 2.35
N ALA A 36 -16.96 6.75 1.25
CA ALA A 36 -15.70 7.41 0.96
C ALA A 36 -15.42 8.53 1.98
N LYS A 37 -16.39 9.42 2.21
CA LYS A 37 -16.27 10.50 3.21
C LYS A 37 -15.97 9.95 4.60
N ARG A 38 -16.65 8.86 4.98
CA ARG A 38 -16.40 8.21 6.26
C ARG A 38 -15.02 7.56 6.33
N CYS A 39 -14.58 6.93 5.25
CA CYS A 39 -13.25 6.33 5.16
C CYS A 39 -12.17 7.39 5.40
N GLU A 40 -12.27 8.55 4.75
CA GLU A 40 -11.37 9.68 4.96
C GLU A 40 -11.32 10.11 6.43
N GLN A 41 -12.48 10.32 7.07
CA GLN A 41 -12.55 10.71 8.47
C GLN A 41 -11.84 9.70 9.38
N VAL A 42 -12.07 8.41 9.17
CA VAL A 42 -11.46 7.35 9.98
C VAL A 42 -9.95 7.30 9.76
N LEU A 43 -9.47 7.46 8.52
CA LEU A 43 -8.03 7.47 8.23
C LEU A 43 -7.34 8.63 8.94
N ARG A 44 -7.90 9.85 8.86
CA ARG A 44 -7.39 11.03 9.57
C ARG A 44 -7.39 10.85 11.09
N GLN A 45 -8.43 10.24 11.65
CA GLN A 45 -8.49 9.93 13.09
C GLN A 45 -7.38 8.95 13.50
N VAL A 46 -7.14 7.92 12.70
CA VAL A 46 -6.09 6.92 12.99
C VAL A 46 -4.71 7.56 12.89
N THR A 47 -4.41 8.33 11.83
CA THR A 47 -3.09 8.97 11.70
C THR A 47 -2.81 9.94 12.83
N ASN A 48 -3.79 10.76 13.22
CA ASN A 48 -3.65 11.70 14.35
C ASN A 48 -3.38 10.97 15.67
N LYS A 49 -4.04 9.83 15.91
CA LYS A 49 -3.82 9.01 17.10
C LYS A 49 -2.37 8.50 17.21
N TYR A 50 -1.74 8.20 16.08
CA TYR A 50 -0.37 7.69 16.01
C TYR A 50 0.68 8.77 15.73
N ARG A 51 0.30 10.06 15.80
CA ARG A 51 1.19 11.20 15.47
C ARG A 51 1.84 11.08 14.08
N ALA A 52 1.15 10.42 13.15
CA ALA A 52 1.54 10.36 11.75
C ALA A 52 0.81 11.47 10.98
N GLU A 53 1.49 12.08 10.01
CA GLU A 53 0.94 13.22 9.27
C GLU A 53 0.58 12.81 7.84
N ILE A 54 -0.67 13.04 7.44
CA ILE A 54 -1.12 12.79 6.06
C ILE A 54 -0.78 14.02 5.22
N MET A 55 0.11 13.85 4.25
CA MET A 55 0.45 14.90 3.28
C MET A 55 -0.57 14.96 2.15
N ALA A 56 -0.99 13.81 1.64
CA ALA A 56 -1.99 13.70 0.58
C ALA A 56 -2.87 12.46 0.80
N LEU A 57 -4.16 12.59 0.44
CA LEU A 57 -5.14 11.52 0.56
C LEU A 57 -6.09 11.59 -0.63
N GLU A 58 -6.10 10.54 -1.44
CA GLU A 58 -7.01 10.41 -2.58
C GLU A 58 -7.83 9.12 -2.44
N ILE A 59 -9.15 9.23 -2.56
CA ILE A 59 -10.07 8.10 -2.44
C ILE A 59 -10.77 7.90 -3.78
N MET A 60 -10.47 6.78 -4.41
CA MET A 60 -11.13 6.29 -5.61
C MET A 60 -12.16 5.21 -5.24
N PRO A 61 -13.17 4.93 -6.07
CA PRO A 61 -14.20 3.95 -5.75
C PRO A 61 -13.65 2.56 -5.35
N ASP A 62 -12.56 2.14 -5.96
CA ASP A 62 -11.97 0.81 -5.83
C ASP A 62 -10.56 0.79 -5.20
N HIS A 63 -10.02 1.93 -4.77
CA HIS A 63 -8.73 2.02 -4.06
C HIS A 63 -8.55 3.40 -3.36
N VAL A 64 -7.60 3.48 -2.43
CA VAL A 64 -7.24 4.68 -1.66
C VAL A 64 -5.74 4.87 -1.74
N HIS A 65 -5.29 6.10 -1.99
CA HIS A 65 -3.89 6.50 -1.87
C HIS A 65 -3.72 7.38 -0.64
N VAL A 66 -2.79 7.03 0.24
CA VAL A 66 -2.43 7.80 1.43
C VAL A 66 -0.93 8.08 1.37
N LEU A 67 -0.56 9.34 1.20
CA LEU A 67 0.82 9.79 1.42
C LEU A 67 0.95 10.23 2.87
N VAL A 68 1.74 9.51 3.64
CA VAL A 68 1.86 9.72 5.08
C VAL A 68 3.32 9.79 5.51
N GLU A 69 3.62 10.74 6.37
CA GLU A 69 4.90 10.85 7.05
C GLU A 69 4.81 10.24 8.45
N VAL A 70 5.75 9.34 8.76
CA VAL A 70 5.69 8.47 9.94
C VAL A 70 7.02 8.51 10.67
N ASP A 71 6.97 8.60 12.00
CA ASP A 71 8.17 8.44 12.83
C ASP A 71 8.79 7.02 12.60
N PRO A 72 10.08 6.93 12.23
CA PRO A 72 10.72 5.64 11.98
C PRO A 72 10.66 4.69 13.19
N GLN A 73 10.59 5.20 14.41
CA GLN A 73 10.47 4.39 15.63
C GLN A 73 9.08 3.75 15.80
N LEU A 74 8.03 4.36 15.26
CA LEU A 74 6.71 3.73 15.21
C LEU A 74 6.70 2.55 14.24
N GLY A 75 7.37 2.72 13.10
CA GLY A 75 7.42 1.76 12.00
C GLY A 75 6.11 1.73 11.18
N ILE A 76 6.24 1.87 9.87
CA ILE A 76 5.11 1.96 8.94
C ILE A 76 4.14 0.77 9.04
N HIS A 77 4.66 -0.43 9.29
CA HIS A 77 3.86 -1.66 9.40
C HIS A 77 2.78 -1.57 10.50
N ARG A 78 3.07 -0.88 11.61
CA ARG A 78 2.11 -0.68 12.71
C ARG A 78 1.01 0.28 12.27
N LEU A 79 1.40 1.39 11.65
CA LEU A 79 0.44 2.37 11.14
C LEU A 79 -0.48 1.74 10.08
N VAL A 80 0.08 1.04 9.10
CA VAL A 80 -0.67 0.32 8.05
C VAL A 80 -1.63 -0.70 8.66
N LYS A 81 -1.20 -1.46 9.68
CA LYS A 81 -2.07 -2.41 10.40
C LYS A 81 -3.28 -1.68 11.02
N HIS A 82 -3.08 -0.52 11.64
CA HIS A 82 -4.15 0.25 12.26
C HIS A 82 -5.05 0.93 11.25
N LEU A 83 -4.49 1.56 10.22
CA LEU A 83 -5.25 2.16 9.11
C LEU A 83 -6.18 1.12 8.49
N LYS A 84 -5.66 -0.06 8.19
CA LYS A 84 -6.43 -1.19 7.65
C LYS A 84 -7.49 -1.71 8.62
N GLY A 85 -7.08 -1.99 9.85
CA GLY A 85 -7.92 -2.66 10.84
C GLY A 85 -9.10 -1.80 11.28
N VAL A 86 -8.83 -0.55 11.66
CA VAL A 86 -9.84 0.38 12.17
C VAL A 86 -10.79 0.80 11.05
N SER A 87 -10.29 1.22 9.88
CA SER A 87 -11.16 1.60 8.75
C SER A 87 -12.09 0.46 8.34
N SER A 88 -11.56 -0.75 8.23
CA SER A 88 -12.33 -1.94 7.90
C SER A 88 -13.38 -2.27 8.97
N TYR A 89 -13.05 -2.15 10.26
CA TYR A 89 -14.00 -2.40 11.33
C TYR A 89 -15.13 -1.35 11.34
N THR A 90 -14.78 -0.06 11.38
CA THR A 90 -15.74 1.05 11.45
C THR A 90 -16.67 1.07 10.25
N LEU A 91 -16.15 0.96 9.02
CA LEU A 91 -16.96 0.99 7.82
C LEU A 91 -17.92 -0.21 7.73
N ARG A 92 -17.55 -1.38 8.26
CA ARG A 92 -18.43 -2.57 8.28
C ARG A 92 -19.56 -2.47 9.31
N GLN A 93 -19.36 -1.71 10.38
CA GLN A 93 -20.39 -1.46 11.39
C GLN A 93 -21.42 -0.45 10.88
N GLU A 94 -20.94 0.66 10.31
CA GLU A 94 -21.79 1.77 9.87
C GLU A 94 -22.49 1.47 8.53
N PHE A 95 -21.77 0.87 7.59
CA PHE A 95 -22.32 0.43 6.31
C PHE A 95 -22.36 -1.09 6.34
N ARG A 96 -23.55 -1.71 6.26
CA ARG A 96 -23.76 -3.18 6.27
C ARG A 96 -23.19 -3.90 5.03
N THR A 97 -21.99 -3.52 4.62
CA THR A 97 -21.29 -3.89 3.40
C THR A 97 -20.07 -4.75 3.78
N LYS A 98 -19.97 -5.97 3.24
CA LYS A 98 -19.06 -7.02 3.73
C LYS A 98 -17.65 -6.92 3.12
N TRP A 99 -16.92 -5.81 3.31
CA TRP A 99 -15.62 -5.57 2.66
C TRP A 99 -14.48 -5.22 3.64
N TYR A 100 -13.23 -5.22 3.15
CA TYR A 100 -12.04 -4.75 3.87
C TYR A 100 -11.11 -4.00 2.91
N ALA A 101 -10.43 -2.94 3.35
CA ALA A 101 -9.34 -2.33 2.60
C ALA A 101 -8.02 -3.12 2.82
N CYS A 102 -7.13 -3.19 1.85
CA CYS A 102 -5.80 -3.79 1.92
C CYS A 102 -4.79 -2.71 1.56
N PHE A 103 -4.09 -2.17 2.56
CA PHE A 103 -3.02 -1.18 2.37
C PHE A 103 -1.69 -1.90 2.09
N SER A 104 -1.04 -1.54 0.99
CA SER A 104 0.35 -1.86 0.65
C SER A 104 1.14 -0.56 0.59
N SER A 105 2.23 -0.45 1.33
CA SER A 105 3.16 0.68 1.25
C SER A 105 4.19 0.44 0.15
N ILE A 106 4.32 1.39 -0.76
CA ILE A 106 5.49 1.53 -1.63
C ILE A 106 6.37 2.61 -0.97
N LEU A 107 7.65 2.31 -0.83
CA LEU A 107 8.66 3.15 -0.21
C LEU A 107 9.39 3.91 -1.32
N ASP A 108 9.32 5.24 -1.30
CA ASP A 108 10.29 6.05 -2.02
C ASP A 108 11.26 6.60 -0.94
N SER A 109 12.51 6.16 -0.96
CA SER A 109 13.56 6.59 -0.02
C SER A 109 14.40 7.73 -0.60
N GLU A 110 14.72 8.74 0.20
CA GLU A 110 15.73 9.75 -0.16
C GLU A 110 17.16 9.15 -0.07
N PRO A 111 18.10 9.60 -0.92
CA PRO A 111 19.42 8.98 -1.06
C PRO A 111 20.38 9.25 0.10
N LEU A 112 21.28 8.29 0.33
CA LEU A 112 22.38 8.28 1.30
C LEU A 112 23.57 9.17 0.86
N PRO A 113 24.50 9.54 1.75
CA PRO A 113 25.69 10.36 1.42
C PRO A 113 26.61 9.72 0.36
N GLU A 114 27.40 10.57 -0.30
CA GLU A 114 28.13 10.26 -1.55
C GLU A 114 29.08 9.05 -1.45
N ASN A 115 28.97 8.17 -2.43
CA ASN A 115 29.88 7.07 -2.71
C ASN A 115 30.55 7.35 -4.06
N HIS A 116 31.88 7.26 -4.15
CA HIS A 116 32.65 7.69 -5.33
C HIS A 116 32.62 6.68 -6.49
N ASP A 117 32.09 5.48 -6.24
CA ASP A 117 31.75 4.52 -7.30
C ASP A 117 30.25 4.63 -7.61
N ALA A 118 29.93 5.54 -8.53
CA ALA A 118 28.57 5.75 -9.00
C ALA A 118 28.24 4.79 -10.16
N ILE A 119 27.62 3.65 -9.83
CA ILE A 119 27.02 2.77 -10.84
C ILE A 119 25.57 3.22 -11.03
N GLY A 120 25.26 3.78 -12.20
CA GLY A 120 23.87 4.11 -12.57
C GLY A 120 23.10 2.83 -12.79
N ILE A 121 21.88 2.70 -12.27
CA ILE A 121 21.00 1.53 -12.47
C ILE A 121 19.66 2.05 -13.00
N ASP A 122 19.35 1.80 -14.27
CA ASP A 122 18.08 2.15 -14.91
C ASP A 122 17.09 0.98 -14.83
N VAL A 123 16.04 1.15 -14.04
CA VAL A 123 15.05 0.13 -13.72
C VAL A 123 13.86 0.26 -14.66
N GLY A 124 13.75 -0.65 -15.65
CA GLY A 124 12.80 -0.54 -16.76
C GLY A 124 11.59 -1.49 -16.70
N LEU A 125 10.56 -1.16 -17.50
CA LEU A 125 9.48 -2.12 -17.83
C LEU A 125 9.94 -3.17 -18.85
N GLU A 126 11.01 -2.87 -19.60
CA GLU A 126 11.56 -3.72 -20.65
C GLU A 126 12.66 -4.67 -20.09
N SER A 127 13.63 -4.14 -19.36
CA SER A 127 14.72 -4.81 -18.62
C SER A 127 14.63 -4.53 -17.10
N PHE A 128 15.08 -5.44 -16.23
CA PHE A 128 14.98 -5.28 -14.77
C PHE A 128 15.86 -4.14 -14.29
N ALA A 129 17.08 -4.08 -14.78
CA ALA A 129 18.06 -3.05 -14.49
C ALA A 129 19.04 -2.94 -15.66
N VAL A 130 19.46 -1.73 -16.03
CA VAL A 130 20.55 -1.48 -16.97
C VAL A 130 21.59 -0.62 -16.26
N THR A 131 22.83 -1.10 -16.16
CA THR A 131 23.87 -0.34 -15.49
C THR A 131 24.52 0.69 -16.42
N SER A 132 25.17 1.70 -15.85
CA SER A 132 26.03 2.64 -16.61
C SER A 132 27.18 1.95 -17.35
N ASP A 133 27.54 0.74 -16.94
CA ASP A 133 28.54 -0.12 -17.58
C ASP A 133 27.94 -1.02 -18.68
N ALA A 134 26.71 -0.73 -19.09
CA ALA A 134 25.92 -1.45 -20.10
C ALA A 134 25.59 -2.92 -19.75
N GLU A 135 25.67 -3.31 -18.46
CA GLU A 135 25.16 -4.60 -18.03
C GLU A 135 23.63 -4.56 -17.96
N ILE A 136 22.98 -5.50 -18.65
CA ILE A 136 21.53 -5.62 -18.66
C ILE A 136 21.14 -6.80 -17.79
N VAL A 137 20.41 -6.51 -16.72
CA VAL A 137 19.69 -7.52 -15.94
C VAL A 137 18.32 -7.68 -16.57
N ASP A 138 18.02 -8.88 -17.07
CA ASP A 138 16.74 -9.17 -17.71
C ASP A 138 15.57 -8.99 -16.74
N ASN A 139 14.49 -8.35 -17.21
CA ASN A 139 13.23 -8.33 -16.47
C ASN A 139 12.65 -9.73 -16.47
N PRO A 140 12.64 -10.43 -15.33
CA PRO A 140 12.22 -11.82 -15.35
C PRO A 140 10.70 -11.94 -15.55
N ARG A 141 9.96 -10.80 -15.62
CA ARG A 141 8.54 -10.60 -15.97
C ARG A 141 7.53 -11.52 -15.26
N TRP A 142 7.99 -12.37 -14.34
CA TRP A 142 7.17 -13.25 -13.52
C TRP A 142 6.18 -12.44 -12.70
N PHE A 143 6.53 -11.20 -12.32
CA PHE A 143 5.62 -10.35 -11.56
C PHE A 143 4.34 -10.03 -12.33
N ARG A 144 4.43 -9.65 -13.62
CA ARG A 144 3.26 -9.34 -14.45
C ARG A 144 2.45 -10.60 -14.77
N ALA A 145 3.12 -11.72 -15.02
CA ALA A 145 2.46 -13.01 -15.25
C ALA A 145 1.73 -13.51 -13.99
N ALA A 146 2.41 -13.46 -12.84
CA ALA A 146 1.86 -13.79 -11.54
C ALA A 146 0.72 -12.86 -11.14
N GLU A 147 0.82 -11.56 -11.42
CA GLU A 147 -0.25 -10.58 -11.18
C GLU A 147 -1.50 -10.91 -12.01
N LYS A 148 -1.32 -11.22 -13.31
CA LYS A 148 -2.41 -11.62 -14.20
C LYS A 148 -3.04 -12.94 -13.76
N GLU A 149 -2.24 -13.90 -13.32
CA GLU A 149 -2.72 -15.19 -12.83
C GLU A 149 -3.45 -15.06 -11.48
N LEU A 150 -2.90 -14.28 -10.55
CA LEU A 150 -3.52 -13.96 -9.27
C LEU A 150 -4.88 -13.28 -9.50
N ARG A 151 -4.96 -12.32 -10.42
CA ARG A 151 -6.22 -11.66 -10.80
C ARG A 151 -7.26 -12.65 -11.32
N ARG A 152 -6.85 -13.64 -12.14
CA ARG A 152 -7.74 -14.70 -12.64
C ARG A 152 -8.24 -15.60 -11.50
N LYS A 153 -7.33 -16.07 -10.63
CA LYS A 153 -7.65 -16.92 -9.48
C LYS A 153 -8.59 -16.19 -8.50
N GLN A 154 -8.34 -14.92 -8.22
CA GLN A 154 -9.18 -14.08 -7.37
C GLN A 154 -10.58 -13.86 -7.96
N ARG A 155 -10.70 -13.66 -9.29
CA ARG A 155 -11.98 -13.54 -10.00
C ARG A 155 -12.77 -14.86 -9.99
N HIS A 156 -12.08 -15.99 -10.05
CA HIS A 156 -12.72 -17.31 -9.91
C HIS A 156 -13.28 -17.48 -8.48
N VAL A 157 -12.49 -17.17 -7.44
CA VAL A 157 -12.95 -17.21 -6.04
C VAL A 157 -14.18 -16.34 -5.82
N SER A 158 -14.26 -15.16 -6.44
CA SER A 158 -15.41 -14.27 -6.27
C SER A 158 -16.71 -14.81 -6.88
N ARG A 159 -16.62 -15.68 -7.89
CA ARG A 159 -17.78 -16.32 -8.53
C ARG A 159 -18.26 -17.57 -7.80
N CYS A 160 -17.43 -18.16 -6.94
CA CYS A 160 -17.81 -19.33 -6.15
C CYS A 160 -18.70 -18.95 -4.95
N THR A 161 -19.69 -19.80 -4.66
CA THR A 161 -20.54 -19.67 -3.46
C THR A 161 -19.70 -19.75 -2.20
N LYS A 162 -19.72 -18.68 -1.39
CA LYS A 162 -18.88 -18.53 -0.20
C LYS A 162 -19.06 -19.70 0.77
N ARG A 163 -17.96 -20.19 1.36
CA ARG A 163 -17.89 -21.34 2.29
C ARG A 163 -18.19 -22.73 1.70
N SER A 164 -18.60 -22.83 0.43
CA SER A 164 -18.68 -24.13 -0.27
C SER A 164 -17.31 -24.82 -0.34
N SER A 165 -17.33 -26.14 -0.57
CA SER A 165 -16.13 -26.94 -0.80
C SER A 165 -15.33 -26.43 -2.01
N GLY A 166 -15.99 -25.98 -3.07
CA GLY A 166 -15.38 -25.34 -4.24
C GLY A 166 -14.72 -23.99 -3.93
N TRP A 167 -15.38 -23.13 -3.15
CA TRP A 167 -14.81 -21.85 -2.71
C TRP A 167 -13.57 -22.04 -1.82
N LYS A 168 -13.61 -22.99 -0.88
CA LYS A 168 -12.44 -23.34 -0.04
C LYS A 168 -11.26 -23.84 -0.89
N ARG A 169 -11.52 -24.58 -1.97
CA ARG A 169 -10.49 -25.03 -2.93
C ARG A 169 -9.92 -23.87 -3.73
N ALA A 170 -10.77 -22.97 -4.22
CA ALA A 170 -10.35 -21.80 -4.98
C ALA A 170 -9.54 -20.80 -4.13
N CYS A 171 -9.91 -20.58 -2.86
CA CYS A 171 -9.12 -19.77 -1.93
C CYS A 171 -7.71 -20.32 -1.71
N ARG A 172 -7.57 -21.66 -1.56
CA ARG A 172 -6.25 -22.31 -1.46
C ARG A 172 -5.39 -22.10 -2.70
N ARG A 173 -6.00 -21.99 -3.89
CA ARG A 173 -5.29 -21.68 -5.15
C ARG A 173 -4.83 -20.23 -5.28
N VAL A 174 -5.48 -19.28 -4.58
CA VAL A 174 -5.07 -17.86 -4.52
C VAL A 174 -3.97 -17.63 -3.49
N ALA A 175 -3.95 -18.43 -2.42
CA ALA A 175 -2.96 -18.33 -1.35
C ALA A 175 -1.64 -19.08 -1.63
N LYS A 176 -1.56 -19.78 -2.76
CA LYS A 176 -0.33 -20.31 -3.36
C LYS A 176 0.14 -19.33 -4.42
#